data_AF-A0A401PTT0-F1
#
_entry.id   AF-A0A401PTT0-F1
#
_cell.length_a   1.000
_cell.length_b   1.000
_cell.length_c   1.000
_cell.angle_alpha   90.00
_cell.angle_beta   90.00
_cell.angle_gamma   90.00
#
_symmetry.space_group_name_H-M   'P 1'
#
loop_
_entity.id
_entity.type
_entity.pdbx_description
1 polymer ?
#
loop_
_entity_poly.entity_id
_entity_poly.type
_entity_poly.pdbx_seq_one_letter_code
_entity_poly.pdbx_strand_id
1 'polypeptide(L)'
;ILSLPYAEIEEPFEVWYNLSGKVSRIEYYHGQVITLQHGFEMPAGISYKISPETTETEVNVIKCFQVNGTIDDPILPQSVFPSLDDFEFMKEEDYKGHHCSIWQNVIYENEKKNTYTIWITNSTNGPIPVHYEMKGYNTLFDSHYDKYELDYGTMHLNVDPNIFELPEDLSCEGFTGPGVEHRILANPIQDLVTTDKEDRTYHLFQHYKEKFKRDYKNDDEEHDMRRVTFNHNVRYIHSMNRANLTYKMEVNHLADRTVDETAAMRGRLKRTSLNNGQPYPVERYVSVVAPLSVDWRLYGAVTPVKDQAVCGSCWSFAATGVLEGALYLKTGDLIPLSQQMLIDCTWGFGNHACDGGLEWQTFEWIMKHGGIADAESYGSYMGEVSSEISRG
;
A
#
# COMPACT_ATOMS: atom_id res chain seq x y z
N ILE A 1 15.27 10.30 9.76
CA ILE A 1 14.32 10.24 8.62
C ILE A 1 14.49 8.90 7.96
N LEU A 2 13.40 8.14 7.83
CA LEU A 2 13.32 6.91 7.07
C LEU A 2 12.91 7.26 5.65
N SER A 3 13.69 6.89 4.66
CA SER A 3 13.39 7.11 3.26
C SER A 3 13.20 5.79 2.53
N LEU A 4 12.14 5.72 1.71
CA LEU A 4 11.89 4.66 0.74
C LEU A 4 11.90 5.31 -0.65
N PRO A 5 13.07 5.47 -1.30
CA PRO A 5 13.21 6.33 -2.48
C PRO A 5 12.32 5.92 -3.66
N TYR A 6 12.13 4.61 -3.89
CA TYR A 6 11.27 4.12 -4.97
C TYR A 6 9.78 4.41 -4.77
N ALA A 7 9.40 4.76 -3.55
CA ALA A 7 8.04 5.09 -3.18
C ALA A 7 7.86 6.59 -2.88
N GLU A 8 8.91 7.40 -3.05
CA GLU A 8 8.94 8.83 -2.70
C GLU A 8 8.47 9.12 -1.26
N ILE A 9 8.76 8.20 -0.34
CA ILE A 9 8.41 8.35 1.08
C ILE A 9 9.61 8.93 1.83
N GLU A 10 9.34 9.98 2.60
CA GLU A 10 10.20 10.48 3.66
C GLU A 10 9.41 10.52 4.98
N GLU A 11 9.75 9.60 5.87
CA GLU A 11 9.08 9.41 7.14
C GLU A 11 9.99 9.88 8.30
N PRO A 12 9.71 11.04 8.92
CA PRO A 12 10.45 11.47 10.10
C PRO A 12 10.12 10.54 11.27
N PHE A 13 11.16 10.20 12.04
CA PHE A 13 11.02 9.36 13.21
C PHE A 13 11.96 9.81 14.33
N GLU A 14 11.56 9.56 15.57
CA GLU A 14 12.31 9.82 16.80
C GLU A 14 12.35 8.53 17.63
N VAL A 15 13.45 8.27 18.33
CA VAL A 15 13.68 6.98 18.99
C VAL A 15 14.30 7.14 20.35
N TRP A 16 13.78 6.36 21.29
CA TRP A 16 14.33 6.18 22.61
C TRP A 16 14.44 4.68 22.88
N TYR A 17 15.53 4.24 23.48
CA TYR A 17 15.68 2.85 23.89
C TYR A 17 16.56 2.73 25.13
N ASN A 18 16.27 1.73 25.95
CA ASN A 18 17.09 1.29 27.06
C ASN A 18 17.10 -0.24 27.05
N LEU A 19 18.14 -0.81 26.42
CA LEU A 19 18.24 -2.26 26.24
C LEU A 19 18.34 -3.00 27.58
N SER A 20 19.07 -2.43 28.56
CA SER A 20 19.19 -3.02 29.92
C SER A 20 17.86 -2.99 30.68
N GLY A 21 17.07 -1.92 30.49
CA GLY A 21 15.71 -1.80 31.02
C GLY A 21 14.65 -2.56 30.21
N LYS A 22 15.04 -3.18 29.09
CA LYS A 22 14.17 -3.89 28.15
C LYS A 22 13.01 -3.04 27.61
N VAL A 23 13.27 -1.77 27.29
CA VAL A 23 12.26 -0.86 26.72
C VAL A 23 12.77 -0.14 25.47
N SER A 24 11.87 0.08 24.51
CA SER A 24 12.06 1.02 23.41
C SER A 24 10.77 1.76 23.09
N ARG A 25 10.91 2.95 22.51
CA ARG A 25 9.86 3.80 21.98
C ARG A 25 10.30 4.37 20.65
N ILE A 26 9.43 4.31 19.65
CA ILE A 26 9.64 4.98 18.37
C ILE A 26 8.42 5.84 18.08
N GLU A 27 8.65 7.08 17.72
CA GLU A 27 7.61 7.99 17.25
C GLU A 27 7.81 8.26 15.76
N TYR A 28 6.73 8.22 15.00
CA TYR A 28 6.68 8.56 13.59
C TYR A 28 5.85 9.84 13.42
N TYR A 29 6.26 10.71 12.50
CA TYR A 29 5.59 11.99 12.23
C TYR A 29 5.31 12.81 13.50
N HIS A 30 6.34 13.00 14.34
CA HIS A 30 6.29 13.81 15.56
C HIS A 30 5.20 13.37 16.55
N GLY A 31 5.20 12.09 16.91
CA GLY A 31 4.26 11.50 17.86
C GLY A 31 2.88 11.16 17.27
N GLN A 32 2.70 11.32 15.96
CA GLN A 32 1.46 10.94 15.29
C GLN A 32 1.16 9.44 15.42
N VAL A 33 2.20 8.62 15.30
CA VAL A 33 2.16 7.19 15.62
C VAL A 33 3.31 6.87 16.56
N ILE A 34 3.00 6.23 17.67
CA ILE A 34 3.97 5.85 18.69
C ILE A 34 3.97 4.32 18.77
N THR A 35 5.14 3.70 18.77
CA THR A 35 5.28 2.29 19.13
C THR A 35 6.14 2.16 20.36
N LEU A 36 5.82 1.18 21.22
CA LEU A 36 6.52 0.88 22.45
C LEU A 36 6.77 -0.62 22.51
N GLN A 37 7.97 -1.04 22.90
CA GLN A 37 8.28 -2.45 23.10
C GLN A 37 8.74 -2.62 24.54
N HIS A 38 7.89 -3.21 25.37
CA HIS A 38 8.13 -3.51 26.77
C HIS A 38 8.54 -4.98 26.90
N GLY A 39 9.82 -5.26 26.73
CA GLY A 39 10.38 -6.61 26.86
C GLY A 39 10.56 -7.07 28.31
N PHE A 40 10.34 -6.21 29.30
CA PHE A 40 10.34 -6.59 30.72
C PHE A 40 9.03 -7.27 31.14
N GLU A 41 7.95 -7.08 30.40
CA GLU A 41 6.64 -7.64 30.72
C GLU A 41 6.65 -9.17 30.60
N MET A 42 5.99 -9.85 31.53
CA MET A 42 5.92 -11.32 31.55
C MET A 42 4.66 -11.83 30.84
N PRO A 43 4.69 -13.00 30.18
CA PRO A 43 5.80 -13.95 30.13
C PRO A 43 6.85 -13.68 29.04
N ALA A 44 6.56 -12.85 28.05
CA ALA A 44 7.38 -12.74 26.83
C ALA A 44 7.39 -11.34 26.20
N GLY A 45 7.11 -10.29 26.98
CA GLY A 45 7.05 -8.90 26.52
C GLY A 45 5.74 -8.51 25.86
N ILE A 46 5.51 -7.21 25.72
CA ILE A 46 4.33 -6.62 25.08
C ILE A 46 4.78 -5.48 24.16
N SER A 47 4.21 -5.42 22.96
CA SER A 47 4.36 -4.28 22.05
C SER A 47 3.06 -3.48 22.02
N TYR A 48 3.18 -2.16 22.06
CA TYR A 48 2.05 -1.24 21.95
C TYR A 48 2.21 -0.36 20.71
N LYS A 49 1.07 0.02 20.13
CA LYS A 49 0.96 1.03 19.07
C LYS A 49 -0.12 2.03 19.47
N ILE A 50 0.23 3.30 19.51
CA ILE A 50 -0.72 4.39 19.69
C ILE A 50 -0.83 5.15 18.37
N SER A 51 -2.03 5.27 17.82
CA SER A 51 -2.27 5.96 16.55
C SER A 51 -3.67 6.56 16.48
N PRO A 52 -3.88 7.61 15.65
CA PRO A 52 -5.22 8.08 15.31
C PRO A 52 -5.91 7.05 14.41
N GLU A 53 -7.13 6.70 14.79
CA GLU A 53 -7.97 5.78 14.04
C GLU A 53 -9.27 6.48 13.64
N THR A 54 -9.71 6.19 12.42
CA THR A 54 -10.97 6.69 11.87
C THR A 54 -11.84 5.49 11.53
N THR A 55 -13.07 5.50 12.03
CA THR A 55 -14.12 4.51 11.75
C THR A 55 -15.28 5.19 11.01
N GLU A 56 -16.35 4.46 10.73
CA GLU A 56 -17.57 5.04 10.15
C GLU A 56 -18.22 6.11 11.06
N THR A 57 -17.96 6.06 12.37
CA THR A 57 -18.60 6.94 13.37
C THR A 57 -17.65 7.89 14.07
N GLU A 58 -16.34 7.61 14.03
CA GLU A 58 -15.32 8.35 14.76
C GLU A 58 -14.22 8.80 13.81
N VAL A 59 -13.72 10.02 13.97
CA VAL A 59 -12.67 10.58 13.11
C VAL A 59 -11.45 10.92 13.96
N ASN A 60 -10.30 10.33 13.60
CA ASN A 60 -8.99 10.59 14.20
C ASN A 60 -8.96 10.47 15.73
N VAL A 61 -9.65 9.47 16.27
CA VAL A 61 -9.62 9.18 17.71
C VAL A 61 -8.33 8.44 18.02
N ILE A 62 -7.57 8.90 19.02
CA ILE A 62 -6.36 8.23 19.47
C ILE A 62 -6.75 6.89 20.12
N LYS A 63 -6.21 5.80 19.58
CA LYS A 63 -6.37 4.45 20.12
C LYS A 63 -5.01 3.85 20.48
N CYS A 64 -5.01 2.95 21.47
CA CYS A 64 -3.88 2.10 21.77
C CYS A 64 -4.18 0.66 21.40
N PHE A 65 -3.25 0.01 20.73
CA PHE A 65 -3.29 -1.40 20.40
C PHE A 65 -2.13 -2.14 21.04
N GLN A 66 -2.34 -3.37 21.47
CA GLN A 66 -1.31 -4.23 22.07
C GLN A 66 -1.16 -5.57 21.35
N VAL A 67 0.07 -6.08 21.31
CA VAL A 67 0.43 -7.43 20.85
C VAL A 67 1.35 -8.06 21.89
N ASN A 68 0.99 -9.25 22.36
CA ASN A 68 1.79 -9.98 23.33
C ASN A 68 2.84 -10.85 22.64
N GLY A 69 4.02 -10.91 23.26
CA GLY A 69 5.07 -11.86 22.95
C GLY A 69 4.63 -13.32 23.19
N THR A 70 5.31 -14.26 22.54
CA THR A 70 5.24 -15.68 22.87
C THR A 70 6.62 -16.17 23.30
N ILE A 71 6.70 -17.37 23.89
CA ILE A 71 7.98 -17.95 24.30
C ILE A 71 8.93 -18.10 23.09
N ASP A 72 8.37 -18.46 21.93
CA ASP A 72 9.13 -18.70 20.70
C ASP A 72 9.42 -17.40 19.92
N ASP A 73 8.58 -16.37 20.08
CA ASP A 73 8.73 -15.04 19.46
C ASP A 73 8.47 -13.93 20.52
N PRO A 74 9.44 -13.69 21.42
CA PRO A 74 9.30 -12.70 22.48
C PRO A 74 9.42 -11.27 21.93
N ILE A 75 8.73 -10.32 22.55
CA ILE A 75 8.90 -8.90 22.27
C ILE A 75 10.15 -8.41 23.02
N LEU A 76 11.11 -7.90 22.25
CA LEU A 76 12.36 -7.34 22.74
C LEU A 76 12.43 -5.83 22.45
N PRO A 77 13.18 -5.05 23.24
CA PRO A 77 13.44 -3.65 22.90
C PRO A 77 14.17 -3.57 21.55
N GLN A 78 13.73 -2.65 20.70
CA GLN A 78 14.34 -2.39 19.40
C GLN A 78 15.36 -1.25 19.50
N SER A 79 16.61 -1.55 19.15
CA SER A 79 17.56 -0.52 18.72
C SER A 79 17.29 -0.17 17.27
N VAL A 80 17.23 1.11 16.90
CA VAL A 80 17.16 1.48 15.47
C VAL A 80 18.53 1.48 14.79
N PHE A 81 19.59 1.22 15.55
CA PHE A 81 20.91 0.98 15.01
C PHE A 81 21.09 -0.52 14.78
N PRO A 82 21.52 -0.94 13.57
CA PRO A 82 21.81 -2.34 13.29
C PRO A 82 22.97 -2.82 14.19
N SER A 83 23.02 -4.13 14.47
CA SER A 83 24.25 -4.71 15.03
C SER A 83 25.38 -4.56 14.02
N LEU A 84 26.58 -4.24 14.52
CA LEU A 84 27.79 -4.13 13.71
C LEU A 84 28.60 -5.43 13.68
N ASP A 85 28.14 -6.50 14.32
CA ASP A 85 28.89 -7.75 14.47
C ASP A 85 29.31 -8.36 13.12
N ASP A 86 28.45 -8.23 12.10
CA ASP A 86 28.68 -8.74 10.74
C ASP A 86 29.16 -7.66 9.76
N PHE A 87 29.47 -6.46 10.24
CA PHE A 87 29.90 -5.34 9.40
C PHE A 87 31.43 -5.26 9.34
N GLU A 88 31.96 -5.12 8.13
CA GLU A 88 33.39 -4.93 7.88
C GLU A 88 33.69 -3.45 7.60
N PHE A 89 34.82 -2.96 8.14
CA PHE A 89 35.29 -1.61 7.83
C PHE A 89 35.68 -1.51 6.36
N MET A 90 35.16 -0.49 5.68
CA MET A 90 35.42 -0.25 4.26
C MET A 90 36.44 0.88 4.04
N LYS A 91 36.12 2.08 4.53
CA LYS A 91 36.89 3.30 4.32
C LYS A 91 36.46 4.41 5.27
N GLU A 92 37.23 5.48 5.31
CA GLU A 92 36.82 6.77 5.89
C GLU A 92 36.44 7.75 4.77
N GLU A 93 35.40 8.55 4.98
CA GLU A 93 34.93 9.57 4.04
C GLU A 93 34.17 10.67 4.77
N ASP A 94 34.23 11.90 4.25
CA ASP A 94 33.36 12.98 4.72
C ASP A 94 31.96 12.83 4.12
N TYR A 95 30.94 12.64 4.97
CA TYR A 95 29.55 12.47 4.57
C TYR A 95 28.66 13.44 5.34
N LYS A 96 27.86 14.25 4.60
CA LYS A 96 26.97 15.30 5.15
C LYS A 96 27.64 16.21 6.22
N GLY A 97 28.93 16.51 6.03
CA GLY A 97 29.70 17.39 6.93
C GLY A 97 30.30 16.67 8.15
N HIS A 98 30.19 15.34 8.24
CA HIS A 98 30.80 14.52 9.28
C HIS A 98 31.93 13.67 8.69
N HIS A 99 33.05 13.57 9.41
CA HIS A 99 34.07 12.58 9.09
C HIS A 99 33.62 11.21 9.61
N CYS A 100 33.38 10.27 8.70
CA CYS A 100 32.72 9.01 9.00
C CYS A 100 33.62 7.81 8.66
N SER A 101 33.64 6.85 9.56
CA SER A 101 34.01 5.47 9.24
C SER A 101 32.81 4.77 8.59
N ILE A 102 33.03 4.15 7.45
CA ILE A 102 32.01 3.45 6.67
C ILE A 102 32.20 1.95 6.87
N TRP A 103 31.14 1.29 7.27
CA TRP A 103 31.11 -0.15 7.50
C TRP A 103 30.05 -0.78 6.61
N GLN A 104 30.31 -2.00 6.13
CA GLN A 104 29.44 -2.69 5.21
C GLN A 104 29.27 -4.17 5.57
N ASN A 105 28.04 -4.65 5.47
CA ASN A 105 27.69 -6.06 5.51
C ASN A 105 27.04 -6.44 4.18
N VAL A 106 27.50 -7.52 3.55
CA VAL A 106 26.95 -8.02 2.29
C VAL A 106 26.41 -9.43 2.50
N ILE A 107 25.10 -9.57 2.34
CA ILE A 107 24.39 -10.85 2.47
C ILE A 107 23.96 -11.30 1.07
N TYR A 108 24.24 -12.57 0.75
CA TYR A 108 23.78 -13.22 -0.47
C TYR A 108 22.68 -14.22 -0.13
N GLU A 109 21.50 -14.04 -0.72
CA GLU A 109 20.36 -14.94 -0.61
C GLU A 109 19.91 -15.34 -2.01
N ASN A 110 20.22 -16.57 -2.42
CA ASN A 110 20.02 -17.03 -3.79
C ASN A 110 20.66 -16.05 -4.80
N GLU A 111 19.86 -15.44 -5.66
CA GLU A 111 20.27 -14.49 -6.70
C GLU A 111 20.17 -13.03 -6.25
N LYS A 112 20.00 -12.82 -4.95
CA LYS A 112 19.86 -11.50 -4.34
C LYS A 112 21.10 -11.17 -3.53
N LYS A 113 21.69 -10.02 -3.84
CA LYS A 113 22.77 -9.41 -3.07
C LYS A 113 22.20 -8.22 -2.30
N ASN A 114 22.15 -8.36 -0.98
CA ASN A 114 21.74 -7.29 -0.07
C ASN A 114 22.99 -6.65 0.52
N THR A 115 23.20 -5.37 0.23
CA THR A 115 24.33 -4.59 0.73
C THR A 115 23.83 -3.60 1.76
N TYR A 116 24.22 -3.79 3.02
CA TYR A 116 23.93 -2.91 4.13
C TYR A 116 25.16 -2.07 4.41
N THR A 117 25.02 -0.74 4.43
CA THR A 117 26.13 0.18 4.67
C THR A 117 25.75 1.15 5.78
N ILE A 118 26.65 1.40 6.72
CA ILE A 118 26.46 2.35 7.81
C ILE A 118 27.64 3.32 7.89
N TRP A 119 27.32 4.59 8.10
CA TRP A 119 28.26 5.68 8.29
C TRP A 119 28.24 6.07 9.76
N ILE A 120 29.40 5.98 10.41
CA ILE A 120 29.55 6.21 11.84
C ILE A 120 30.61 7.28 12.04
N THR A 121 30.24 8.36 12.72
CA THR A 121 31.18 9.41 13.14
C THR A 121 31.57 9.21 14.60
N ASN A 122 32.77 9.66 14.97
CA ASN A 122 33.23 9.61 16.35
C ASN A 122 32.88 10.89 17.10
N SER A 123 32.37 10.73 18.32
CA SER A 123 32.12 11.81 19.28
C SER A 123 32.87 11.54 20.58
N THR A 124 32.99 12.57 21.44
CA THR A 124 33.54 12.41 22.81
C THR A 124 32.77 11.38 23.64
N ASN A 125 31.53 11.12 23.25
CA ASN A 125 30.58 10.26 23.95
C ASN A 125 30.41 8.89 23.27
N GLY A 126 31.26 8.55 22.30
CA GLY A 126 31.23 7.28 21.56
C GLY A 126 30.86 7.43 20.07
N PRO A 127 30.74 6.30 19.36
CA PRO A 127 30.33 6.29 17.96
C PRO A 127 28.87 6.73 17.80
N ILE A 128 28.60 7.56 16.80
CA ILE A 128 27.27 8.07 16.46
C ILE A 128 26.96 7.69 15.01
N PRO A 129 25.91 6.89 14.76
CA PRO A 129 25.42 6.64 13.40
C PRO A 129 24.93 7.94 12.75
N VAL A 130 25.32 8.16 11.50
CA VAL A 130 24.94 9.33 10.70
C VAL A 130 23.97 8.92 9.60
N HIS A 131 24.23 7.79 8.95
CA HIS A 131 23.42 7.27 7.86
C HIS A 131 23.49 5.75 7.84
N TYR A 132 22.39 5.12 7.46
CA TYR A 132 22.32 3.70 7.18
C TYR A 132 21.55 3.49 5.88
N GLU A 133 22.05 2.61 5.02
CA GLU A 133 21.48 2.31 3.72
C GLU A 133 21.45 0.80 3.50
N MET A 134 20.33 0.31 2.99
CA MET A 134 20.25 -1.01 2.39
C MET A 134 19.99 -0.88 0.90
N LYS A 135 20.76 -1.63 0.11
CA LYS A 135 20.56 -1.79 -1.33
C LYS A 135 20.42 -3.27 -1.66
N GLY A 136 19.24 -3.65 -2.12
CA GLY A 136 18.95 -4.95 -2.71
C GLY A 136 19.25 -4.94 -4.20
N TYR A 137 20.10 -5.87 -4.63
CA TYR A 137 20.42 -6.08 -6.04
C TYR A 137 20.05 -7.49 -6.47
N ASN A 138 19.32 -7.62 -7.58
CA ASN A 138 18.99 -8.92 -8.13
C ASN A 138 19.94 -9.21 -9.29
N THR A 139 20.76 -10.26 -9.16
CA THR A 139 21.73 -10.65 -10.18
C THR A 139 21.05 -11.21 -11.43
N LEU A 140 19.80 -11.71 -11.35
CA LEU A 140 19.02 -12.16 -12.51
C LEU A 140 18.66 -11.00 -13.44
N PHE A 141 18.23 -9.89 -12.87
CA PHE A 141 17.63 -8.77 -13.60
C PHE A 141 18.57 -7.58 -13.75
N ASP A 142 19.83 -7.71 -13.33
CA ASP A 142 20.86 -6.66 -13.32
C ASP A 142 20.32 -5.30 -12.82
N SER A 143 19.47 -5.34 -11.79
CA SER A 143 18.71 -4.18 -11.32
C SER A 143 18.53 -4.17 -9.81
N HIS A 144 18.38 -2.95 -9.29
CA HIS A 144 18.02 -2.74 -7.89
C HIS A 144 16.54 -3.05 -7.69
N TYR A 145 16.26 -3.94 -6.76
CA TYR A 145 14.89 -4.35 -6.44
C TYR A 145 14.44 -3.87 -5.07
N ASP A 146 15.33 -3.33 -4.24
CA ASP A 146 14.99 -2.75 -2.94
C ASP A 146 16.00 -1.66 -2.55
N LYS A 147 15.49 -0.59 -1.94
CA LYS A 147 16.33 0.47 -1.38
C LYS A 147 15.58 1.17 -0.25
N TYR A 148 16.24 1.30 0.88
CA TYR A 148 15.78 2.15 1.98
C TYR A 148 16.97 2.75 2.72
N GLU A 149 16.71 3.92 3.32
CA GLU A 149 17.72 4.75 3.96
C GLU A 149 17.21 5.25 5.31
N LEU A 150 18.09 5.31 6.29
CA LEU A 150 17.86 5.92 7.59
C LEU A 150 18.90 7.01 7.82
N ASP A 151 18.45 8.25 7.83
CA ASP A 151 19.26 9.41 8.20
C ASP A 151 19.07 9.73 9.68
N TYR A 152 20.17 9.72 10.44
CA TYR A 152 20.17 10.03 11.86
C TYR A 152 20.58 11.49 12.08
N GLY A 153 19.77 12.20 12.85
CA GLY A 153 19.99 13.61 13.16
C GLY A 153 20.82 13.80 14.42
N THR A 154 20.13 13.99 15.55
CA THR A 154 20.76 14.24 16.86
C THR A 154 20.61 13.03 17.76
N MET A 155 21.67 12.72 18.52
CA MET A 155 21.68 11.63 19.50
C MET A 155 21.93 12.18 20.91
N HIS A 156 21.13 11.74 21.86
CA HIS A 156 21.28 12.04 23.29
C HIS A 156 21.49 10.76 24.07
N LEU A 157 22.41 10.78 25.04
CA LEU A 157 22.68 9.60 25.89
C LEU A 157 21.77 9.50 27.11
N ASN A 158 21.19 10.62 27.54
CA ASN A 158 20.30 10.66 28.69
C ASN A 158 18.86 10.66 28.21
N VAL A 159 18.10 9.67 28.66
CA VAL A 159 16.68 9.50 28.35
C VAL A 159 15.89 9.60 29.64
N ASP A 160 14.82 10.40 29.63
CA ASP A 160 13.84 10.42 30.71
C ASP A 160 13.13 9.05 30.78
N PRO A 161 13.21 8.30 31.90
CA PRO A 161 12.56 7.00 32.02
C PRO A 161 11.05 7.02 31.75
N ASN A 162 10.38 8.15 32.03
CA ASN A 162 8.93 8.26 31.88
C ASN A 162 8.49 8.24 30.41
N ILE A 163 9.41 8.46 29.45
CA ILE A 163 9.07 8.42 28.02
C ILE A 163 8.55 7.05 27.57
N PHE A 164 8.93 5.98 28.29
CA PHE A 164 8.54 4.61 28.00
C PHE A 164 7.19 4.22 28.59
N GLU A 165 6.57 5.08 29.41
CA GLU A 165 5.28 4.79 30.03
C GLU A 165 4.12 5.01 29.04
N LEU A 166 3.05 4.23 29.20
CA LEU A 166 1.79 4.47 28.50
C LEU A 166 1.08 5.68 29.12
N PRO A 167 0.35 6.48 28.33
CA PRO A 167 -0.47 7.57 28.88
C PRO A 167 -1.52 7.01 29.87
N GLU A 168 -1.66 7.61 31.05
CA GLU A 168 -2.50 7.10 32.16
C GLU A 168 -3.97 6.88 31.76
N ASP A 169 -4.52 7.73 30.89
CA ASP A 169 -5.93 7.68 30.46
C ASP A 169 -6.18 6.73 29.28
N LEU A 170 -5.16 6.02 28.80
CA LEU A 170 -5.25 5.25 27.56
C LEU A 170 -5.30 3.73 27.83
N SER A 171 -6.45 3.12 27.57
CA SER A 171 -6.59 1.66 27.57
C SER A 171 -6.19 1.07 26.22
N CYS A 172 -5.41 0.00 26.23
CA CYS A 172 -4.98 -0.70 25.02
C CYS A 172 -5.89 -1.89 24.71
N GLU A 173 -6.30 -2.02 23.45
CA GLU A 173 -7.08 -3.14 22.93
C GLU A 173 -6.24 -4.05 22.02
N GLY A 174 -6.73 -5.25 21.69
CA GLY A 174 -6.07 -6.08 20.69
C GLY A 174 -6.22 -5.47 19.29
N PHE A 175 -5.22 -5.68 18.42
CA PHE A 175 -5.38 -5.32 17.01
C PHE A 175 -6.53 -6.11 16.37
N THR A 176 -7.28 -5.46 15.50
CA THR A 176 -8.33 -6.10 14.69
C THR A 176 -7.74 -6.92 13.54
N GLY A 177 -8.43 -7.97 13.10
CA GLY A 177 -8.06 -8.73 11.90
C GLY A 177 -7.21 -10.00 12.15
N PRO A 178 -6.56 -10.56 11.11
CA PRO A 178 -6.05 -11.95 11.10
C PRO A 178 -4.76 -12.19 11.89
N GLY A 179 -4.21 -11.22 12.63
CA GLY A 179 -3.01 -11.44 13.46
C GLY A 179 -1.68 -11.33 12.71
N VAL A 180 -1.62 -11.80 11.47
CA VAL A 180 -0.39 -11.94 10.69
C VAL A 180 0.36 -10.63 10.44
N GLU A 181 -0.32 -9.49 10.47
CA GLU A 181 0.27 -8.15 10.30
C GLU A 181 0.59 -7.46 11.63
N HIS A 182 0.06 -7.95 12.76
CA HIS A 182 0.06 -7.20 14.02
C HIS A 182 1.47 -6.93 14.52
N ARG A 183 2.40 -7.88 14.35
CA ARG A 183 3.83 -7.70 14.69
C ARG A 183 4.50 -6.62 13.86
N ILE A 184 4.24 -6.60 12.55
CA ILE A 184 4.79 -5.60 11.62
C ILE A 184 4.23 -4.21 11.97
N LEU A 185 2.92 -4.12 12.22
CA LEU A 185 2.28 -2.85 12.58
C LEU A 185 2.75 -2.31 13.94
N ALA A 186 3.04 -3.20 14.90
CA ALA A 186 3.48 -2.83 16.23
C ALA A 186 4.98 -2.51 16.32
N ASN A 187 5.81 -2.93 15.36
CA ASN A 187 7.21 -2.54 15.29
C ASN A 187 7.71 -2.43 13.82
N PRO A 188 7.26 -1.41 13.06
CA PRO A 188 7.52 -1.34 11.61
C PRO A 188 8.99 -1.21 11.21
N ILE A 189 9.81 -0.59 12.05
CA ILE A 189 11.23 -0.36 11.69
C ILE A 189 12.09 -1.61 11.86
N GLN A 190 11.64 -2.61 12.65
CA GLN A 190 12.40 -3.83 12.89
C GLN A 190 12.78 -4.52 11.58
N ASP A 191 11.83 -4.65 10.67
CA ASP A 191 12.00 -5.27 9.34
C ASP A 191 12.98 -4.51 8.42
N LEU A 192 13.45 -3.32 8.83
CA LEU A 192 14.41 -2.49 8.08
C LEU A 192 15.79 -2.45 8.73
N VAL A 193 15.91 -2.70 10.04
CA VAL A 193 17.20 -2.55 10.76
C VAL A 193 17.78 -3.88 11.25
N THR A 194 17.01 -4.95 11.20
CA THR A 194 17.49 -6.29 11.54
C THR A 194 17.90 -7.05 10.28
N THR A 195 19.09 -7.65 10.30
CA THR A 195 19.57 -8.56 9.26
C THR A 195 19.16 -10.02 9.51
N ASP A 196 18.44 -10.29 10.60
CA ASP A 196 18.14 -11.65 11.07
C ASP A 196 16.91 -12.26 10.39
N LYS A 197 16.93 -13.58 10.22
CA LYS A 197 16.17 -14.36 9.22
C LYS A 197 14.67 -14.55 9.49
N GLU A 198 14.07 -13.81 10.42
CA GLU A 198 12.64 -13.94 10.72
C GLU A 198 11.83 -13.08 9.75
N ASP A 199 11.61 -13.60 8.53
CA ASP A 199 10.89 -12.85 7.50
C ASP A 199 9.38 -12.82 7.80
N ARG A 200 8.96 -11.92 8.70
CA ARG A 200 7.56 -11.62 8.98
C ARG A 200 6.78 -11.29 7.71
N THR A 201 7.44 -10.63 6.76
CA THR A 201 6.85 -10.27 5.47
C THR A 201 6.62 -11.51 4.59
N TYR A 202 7.45 -12.56 4.72
CA TYR A 202 7.20 -13.86 4.07
C TYR A 202 5.89 -14.49 4.56
N HIS A 203 5.65 -14.55 5.87
CA HIS A 203 4.41 -15.08 6.43
C HIS A 203 3.20 -14.27 5.97
N LEU A 204 3.32 -12.94 5.95
CA LEU A 204 2.29 -12.07 5.42
C LEU A 204 2.01 -12.32 3.93
N PHE A 205 3.05 -12.54 3.13
CA PHE A 205 2.89 -12.89 1.71
C PHE A 205 2.23 -14.25 1.51
N GLN A 206 2.53 -15.27 2.34
CA GLN A 206 1.80 -16.55 2.28
C GLN A 206 0.31 -16.36 2.56
N HIS A 207 -0.03 -15.60 3.62
CA HIS A 207 -1.42 -15.29 3.94
C HIS A 207 -2.12 -14.54 2.79
N TYR A 208 -1.43 -13.57 2.18
CA TYR A 208 -1.90 -12.86 1.00
C TYR A 208 -2.22 -13.80 -0.16
N LYS A 209 -1.29 -14.72 -0.49
CA LYS A 209 -1.50 -15.69 -1.58
C LYS A 209 -2.71 -16.59 -1.32
N GLU A 210 -2.90 -17.04 -0.07
CA GLU A 210 -4.07 -17.83 0.31
C GLU A 210 -5.38 -17.02 0.20
N LYS A 211 -5.41 -15.80 0.76
CA LYS A 211 -6.58 -14.90 0.75
C LYS A 211 -7.04 -14.57 -0.66
N PHE A 212 -6.10 -14.29 -1.57
CA PHE A 212 -6.40 -13.88 -2.96
C PHE A 212 -6.20 -15.00 -3.99
N LYS A 213 -6.01 -16.25 -3.54
CA LYS A 213 -5.84 -17.44 -4.38
C LYS A 213 -4.76 -17.26 -5.46
N ARG A 214 -3.62 -16.69 -5.08
CA ARG A 214 -2.45 -16.52 -5.96
C ARG A 214 -1.65 -17.82 -6.05
N ASP A 215 -1.23 -18.18 -7.26
CA ASP A 215 -0.38 -19.35 -7.51
C ASP A 215 0.79 -18.99 -8.42
N TYR A 216 2.00 -19.13 -7.88
CA TYR A 216 3.28 -18.85 -8.55
C TYR A 216 4.24 -20.06 -8.46
N LYS A 217 3.73 -21.25 -8.15
CA LYS A 217 4.57 -22.42 -7.80
C LYS A 217 5.50 -22.92 -8.90
N ASN A 218 5.19 -22.62 -10.16
CA ASN A 218 5.91 -23.16 -11.31
C ASN A 218 6.91 -22.15 -11.91
N ASP A 219 7.02 -20.96 -11.31
CA ASP A 219 7.87 -19.88 -11.78
C ASP A 219 8.49 -19.18 -10.57
N ASP A 220 9.70 -19.61 -10.21
CA ASP A 220 10.43 -19.06 -9.07
C ASP A 220 10.78 -17.59 -9.29
N GLU A 221 11.03 -17.17 -10.54
CA GLU A 221 11.29 -15.77 -10.89
C GLU A 221 10.06 -14.90 -10.64
N GLU A 222 8.88 -15.34 -11.12
CA GLU A 222 7.62 -14.66 -10.84
C GLU A 222 7.35 -14.64 -9.33
N HIS A 223 7.45 -15.78 -8.64
CA HIS A 223 7.18 -15.84 -7.19
C HIS A 223 8.02 -14.81 -6.42
N ASP A 224 9.32 -14.71 -6.74
CA ASP A 224 10.21 -13.78 -6.06
C ASP A 224 9.95 -12.32 -6.45
N MET A 225 9.64 -12.03 -7.71
CA MET A 225 9.22 -10.70 -8.16
C MET A 225 7.92 -10.25 -7.47
N ARG A 226 6.93 -11.14 -7.36
CA ARG A 226 5.65 -10.89 -6.67
C ARG A 226 5.85 -10.62 -5.19
N ARG A 227 6.71 -11.40 -4.53
CA ARG A 227 7.04 -11.22 -3.11
C ARG A 227 7.71 -9.87 -2.85
N VAL A 228 8.71 -9.51 -3.65
CA VAL A 228 9.41 -8.21 -3.53
C VAL A 228 8.42 -7.06 -3.74
N THR A 229 7.62 -7.12 -4.80
CA THR A 229 6.60 -6.11 -5.11
C THR A 229 5.58 -5.98 -3.98
N PHE A 230 5.14 -7.11 -3.44
CA PHE A 230 4.24 -7.15 -2.29
C PHE A 230 4.85 -6.47 -1.05
N ASN A 231 6.09 -6.79 -0.71
CA ASN A 231 6.78 -6.19 0.43
C ASN A 231 6.91 -4.67 0.29
N HIS A 232 7.21 -4.19 -0.91
CA HIS A 232 7.26 -2.76 -1.22
C HIS A 232 5.91 -2.08 -1.04
N ASN A 233 4.85 -2.66 -1.60
CA ASN A 233 3.51 -2.12 -1.49
C ASN A 233 3.00 -2.14 -0.03
N VAL A 234 3.32 -3.17 0.75
CA VAL A 234 3.01 -3.22 2.19
C VAL A 234 3.74 -2.12 2.96
N ARG A 235 5.04 -1.91 2.71
CA ARG A 235 5.81 -0.82 3.32
C ARG A 235 5.20 0.55 2.97
N TYR A 236 4.83 0.75 1.70
CA TYR A 236 4.14 1.95 1.23
C TYR A 236 2.82 2.18 1.98
N ILE A 237 1.94 1.18 1.99
CA ILE A 237 0.64 1.23 2.69
C ILE A 237 0.83 1.59 4.16
N HIS A 238 1.76 0.93 4.85
CA HIS A 238 2.00 1.17 6.27
C HIS A 238 2.54 2.58 6.55
N SER A 239 3.50 3.07 5.75
CA SER A 239 4.03 4.42 5.93
C SER A 239 2.99 5.51 5.64
N MET A 240 2.22 5.36 4.56
CA MET A 240 1.13 6.29 4.22
C MET A 240 0.04 6.32 5.31
N ASN A 241 -0.26 5.17 5.92
CA ASN A 241 -1.22 5.10 7.02
C ASN A 241 -0.71 5.77 8.31
N ARG A 242 0.61 5.82 8.53
CA ARG A 242 1.23 6.54 9.66
C ARG A 242 1.28 8.06 9.45
N ALA A 243 1.27 8.53 8.20
CA ALA A 243 1.28 9.96 7.86
C ALA A 243 -0.04 10.71 8.18
N ASN A 244 -1.07 10.01 8.66
CA ASN A 244 -2.37 10.58 9.06
C ASN A 244 -3.05 11.42 7.96
N LEU A 245 -3.07 10.89 6.74
CA LEU A 245 -3.74 11.49 5.59
C LEU A 245 -5.27 11.35 5.70
N THR A 246 -6.00 12.10 4.87
CA THR A 246 -7.48 12.05 4.78
C THR A 246 -8.02 10.74 4.21
N TYR A 247 -7.16 9.81 3.86
CA TYR A 247 -7.47 8.47 3.38
C TYR A 247 -6.55 7.45 4.05
N LYS A 248 -6.99 6.20 4.05
CA LYS A 248 -6.19 5.05 4.47
C LYS A 248 -6.06 4.08 3.31
N MET A 249 -5.00 3.29 3.34
CA MET A 249 -4.71 2.24 2.38
C MET A 249 -4.80 0.89 3.07
N GLU A 250 -5.13 -0.16 2.30
CA GLU A 250 -5.21 -1.53 2.79
C GLU A 250 -4.61 -2.47 1.74
N VAL A 251 -4.01 -3.57 2.20
CA VAL A 251 -3.59 -4.68 1.34
C VAL A 251 -4.82 -5.29 0.67
N ASN A 252 -4.93 -5.11 -0.64
CA ASN A 252 -5.96 -5.70 -1.49
C ASN A 252 -5.33 -6.58 -2.57
N HIS A 253 -6.15 -7.15 -3.45
CA HIS A 253 -5.71 -8.06 -4.51
C HIS A 253 -4.71 -7.45 -5.51
N LEU A 254 -4.42 -6.15 -5.47
CA LEU A 254 -3.43 -5.48 -6.32
C LEU A 254 -2.06 -5.37 -5.64
N ALA A 255 -1.90 -5.81 -4.39
CA ALA A 255 -0.70 -5.57 -3.60
C ALA A 255 0.57 -6.24 -4.16
N ASP A 256 0.45 -7.27 -5.00
CA ASP A 256 1.59 -7.93 -5.66
C ASP A 256 1.79 -7.53 -7.13
N ARG A 257 1.14 -6.44 -7.57
CA ARG A 257 1.24 -5.92 -8.93
C ARG A 257 2.23 -4.77 -9.01
N THR A 258 2.97 -4.71 -10.12
CA THR A 258 3.88 -3.61 -10.42
C THR A 258 3.10 -2.37 -10.87
N VAL A 259 3.80 -1.23 -10.93
CA VAL A 259 3.25 0.02 -11.46
C VAL A 259 2.79 -0.13 -12.91
N ASP A 260 3.55 -0.87 -13.73
CA ASP A 260 3.21 -1.08 -15.14
C ASP A 260 1.98 -1.98 -15.30
N GLU A 261 1.89 -3.05 -14.50
CA GLU A 261 0.70 -3.92 -14.53
C GLU A 261 -0.57 -3.18 -14.08
N THR A 262 -0.47 -2.35 -13.04
CA THR A 262 -1.60 -1.53 -12.60
C THR A 262 -1.91 -0.40 -13.57
N ALA A 263 -0.92 0.11 -14.32
CA ALA A 263 -1.13 1.08 -15.39
C ALA A 263 -1.90 0.47 -16.57
N ALA A 264 -1.60 -0.78 -16.95
CA ALA A 264 -2.32 -1.50 -18.02
C ALA A 264 -3.83 -1.68 -17.71
N MET A 265 -4.20 -1.73 -16.43
CA MET A 265 -5.61 -1.81 -16.01
C MET A 265 -6.37 -0.47 -16.13
N ARG A 266 -5.68 0.65 -16.44
CA ARG A 266 -6.27 1.99 -16.53
C ARG A 266 -6.70 2.31 -17.96
N GLY A 267 -7.91 1.92 -18.30
CA GLY A 267 -8.48 1.99 -19.64
C GLY A 267 -9.01 3.33 -20.16
N ARG A 268 -8.95 4.42 -19.39
CA ARG A 268 -9.56 5.67 -19.85
C ARG A 268 -8.61 6.41 -20.78
N LEU A 269 -9.00 6.54 -22.05
CA LEU A 269 -8.18 7.26 -23.03
C LEU A 269 -8.12 8.77 -22.73
N LYS A 270 -7.05 9.41 -23.20
CA LYS A 270 -6.97 10.87 -23.21
C LYS A 270 -7.88 11.42 -24.29
N ARG A 271 -8.82 12.29 -23.91
CA ARG A 271 -9.71 12.95 -24.86
C ARG A 271 -8.93 13.95 -25.73
N THR A 272 -8.93 13.74 -27.04
CA THR A 272 -8.27 14.60 -28.05
C THR A 272 -9.24 15.51 -28.80
N SER A 273 -10.54 15.22 -28.76
CA SER A 273 -11.61 15.99 -29.40
C SER A 273 -12.74 16.34 -28.42
N LEU A 274 -13.58 17.32 -28.77
CA LEU A 274 -14.82 17.57 -28.03
C LEU A 274 -15.75 16.36 -28.16
N ASN A 275 -16.55 16.10 -27.12
CA ASN A 275 -17.62 15.12 -27.23
C ASN A 275 -18.79 15.73 -28.03
N ASN A 276 -19.54 14.91 -28.76
CA ASN A 276 -20.73 15.36 -29.49
C ASN A 276 -21.98 15.41 -28.58
N GLY A 277 -21.76 15.61 -27.27
CA GLY A 277 -22.84 15.67 -26.29
C GLY A 277 -23.61 16.99 -26.39
N GLN A 278 -24.90 16.96 -26.06
CA GLN A 278 -25.66 18.19 -25.88
C GLN A 278 -25.10 18.98 -24.70
N PRO A 279 -25.08 20.33 -24.76
CA PRO A 279 -24.72 21.15 -23.62
C PRO A 279 -25.56 20.80 -22.39
N TYR A 280 -24.95 20.78 -21.21
CA TYR A 280 -25.69 20.61 -19.97
C TYR A 280 -26.68 21.78 -19.81
N PRO A 281 -27.99 21.53 -19.68
CA PRO A 281 -29.00 22.59 -19.72
C PRO A 281 -29.12 23.27 -18.36
N VAL A 282 -28.12 24.08 -18.01
CA VAL A 282 -27.98 24.77 -16.71
C VAL A 282 -29.27 25.50 -16.33
N GLU A 283 -29.90 26.15 -17.30
CA GLU A 283 -31.11 26.98 -17.13
C GLU A 283 -32.29 26.18 -16.55
N ARG A 284 -32.36 24.88 -16.83
CA ARG A 284 -33.42 24.01 -16.30
C ARG A 284 -33.28 23.73 -14.81
N TYR A 285 -32.09 23.95 -14.25
CA TYR A 285 -31.73 23.56 -12.89
C TYR A 285 -31.37 24.75 -11.99
N VAL A 286 -31.50 25.99 -12.48
CA VAL A 286 -31.16 27.22 -11.71
C VAL A 286 -31.92 27.32 -10.38
N SER A 287 -33.17 26.81 -10.33
CA SER A 287 -34.01 26.82 -9.14
C SER A 287 -33.92 25.55 -8.29
N VAL A 288 -33.10 24.56 -8.69
CA VAL A 288 -32.95 23.32 -7.94
C VAL A 288 -32.06 23.56 -6.74
N VAL A 289 -32.63 23.40 -5.54
CA VAL A 289 -31.87 23.35 -4.30
C VAL A 289 -31.44 21.90 -4.08
N ALA A 290 -30.17 21.61 -4.35
CA ALA A 290 -29.60 20.30 -4.08
C ALA A 290 -29.46 20.05 -2.56
N PRO A 291 -29.68 18.82 -2.08
CA PRO A 291 -29.43 18.49 -0.69
C PRO A 291 -27.92 18.47 -0.40
N LEU A 292 -27.56 18.54 0.89
CA LEU A 292 -26.16 18.52 1.34
C LEU A 292 -25.42 17.22 0.96
N SER A 293 -26.15 16.12 0.81
CA SER A 293 -25.62 14.82 0.42
C SER A 293 -26.63 14.07 -0.44
N VAL A 294 -26.15 13.42 -1.50
CA VAL A 294 -26.94 12.50 -2.33
C VAL A 294 -26.20 11.19 -2.43
N ASP A 295 -26.91 10.09 -2.18
CA ASP A 295 -26.42 8.73 -2.42
C ASP A 295 -27.45 7.94 -3.23
N TRP A 296 -27.21 7.81 -4.54
CA TRP A 296 -28.08 7.10 -5.47
C TRP A 296 -28.26 5.60 -5.15
N ARG A 297 -27.35 5.00 -4.36
CA ARG A 297 -27.47 3.61 -3.91
C ARG A 297 -28.69 3.43 -3.00
N LEU A 298 -28.94 4.40 -2.11
CA LEU A 298 -30.09 4.39 -1.20
C LEU A 298 -31.43 4.51 -1.93
N TYR A 299 -31.39 5.01 -3.17
CA TYR A 299 -32.55 5.12 -4.05
C TYR A 299 -32.67 3.95 -5.03
N GLY A 300 -31.80 2.93 -4.95
CA GLY A 300 -31.86 1.76 -5.84
C GLY A 300 -31.35 1.99 -7.26
N ALA A 301 -30.70 3.12 -7.54
CA ALA A 301 -30.28 3.50 -8.89
C ALA A 301 -28.85 3.05 -9.25
N VAL A 302 -28.25 2.13 -8.47
CA VAL A 302 -26.86 1.69 -8.63
C VAL A 302 -26.80 0.18 -8.47
N THR A 303 -26.23 -0.52 -9.45
CA THR A 303 -26.01 -1.97 -9.41
C THR A 303 -24.88 -2.33 -8.41
N PRO A 304 -24.78 -3.60 -7.97
CA PRO A 304 -23.63 -4.05 -7.19
C PRO A 304 -22.30 -3.78 -7.91
N VAL A 305 -21.25 -3.58 -7.12
CA VAL A 305 -19.88 -3.39 -7.65
C VAL A 305 -19.48 -4.60 -8.50
N LYS A 306 -18.86 -4.32 -9.66
CA LYS A 306 -18.37 -5.31 -10.62
C LYS A 306 -16.84 -5.27 -10.69
N ASP A 307 -16.23 -6.25 -11.36
CA ASP A 307 -14.78 -6.40 -11.49
C ASP A 307 -14.37 -6.40 -12.98
N GLN A 308 -13.48 -5.48 -13.37
CA GLN A 308 -12.91 -5.40 -14.72
C GLN A 308 -11.72 -6.35 -14.94
N ALA A 309 -11.29 -7.06 -13.88
CA ALA A 309 -10.12 -7.91 -13.84
C ALA A 309 -8.86 -7.15 -14.33
N VAL A 310 -8.07 -7.78 -15.20
CA VAL A 310 -6.81 -7.22 -15.73
C VAL A 310 -7.00 -6.37 -16.99
N CYS A 311 -8.24 -6.25 -17.49
CA CYS A 311 -8.55 -5.56 -18.73
C CYS A 311 -8.73 -4.05 -18.47
N GLY A 312 -8.05 -3.20 -19.24
CA GLY A 312 -8.25 -1.74 -19.25
C GLY A 312 -9.59 -1.32 -19.87
N SER A 313 -10.70 -1.81 -19.32
CA SER A 313 -12.06 -1.55 -19.82
C SER A 313 -12.92 -0.75 -18.86
N CYS A 314 -12.34 -0.07 -17.86
CA CYS A 314 -13.05 0.76 -16.89
C CYS A 314 -14.07 1.74 -17.53
N TRP A 315 -13.79 2.20 -18.76
CA TRP A 315 -14.69 3.06 -19.55
C TRP A 315 -16.05 2.39 -19.86
N SER A 316 -16.09 1.07 -20.07
CA SER A 316 -17.33 0.34 -20.35
C SER A 316 -18.18 0.19 -19.08
N PHE A 317 -17.53 -0.04 -17.93
CA PHE A 317 -18.17 -0.05 -16.61
C PHE A 317 -18.73 1.34 -16.24
N ALA A 318 -17.97 2.41 -16.51
CA ALA A 318 -18.45 3.78 -16.31
C ALA A 318 -19.66 4.09 -17.21
N ALA A 319 -19.61 3.73 -18.50
CA ALA A 319 -20.72 3.97 -19.42
C ALA A 319 -21.99 3.19 -19.04
N THR A 320 -21.85 1.91 -18.71
CA THR A 320 -22.98 1.07 -18.28
C THR A 320 -23.54 1.53 -16.94
N GLY A 321 -22.74 1.86 -15.95
CA GLY A 321 -23.23 2.35 -14.65
C GLY A 321 -24.08 3.62 -14.76
N VAL A 322 -23.69 4.55 -15.65
CA VAL A 322 -24.50 5.75 -15.94
C VAL A 322 -25.84 5.37 -16.59
N LEU A 323 -25.82 4.46 -17.56
CA LEU A 323 -27.04 4.02 -18.25
C LEU A 323 -27.97 3.21 -17.37
N GLU A 324 -27.43 2.35 -16.50
CA GLU A 324 -28.18 1.57 -15.51
C GLU A 324 -28.97 2.50 -14.58
N GLY A 325 -28.32 3.53 -14.04
CA GLY A 325 -28.99 4.53 -13.20
C GLY A 325 -30.01 5.37 -13.96
N ALA A 326 -29.69 5.81 -15.19
CA ALA A 326 -30.63 6.55 -16.03
C ALA A 326 -31.86 5.73 -16.43
N LEU A 327 -31.66 4.44 -16.73
CA LEU A 327 -32.73 3.50 -17.03
C LEU A 327 -33.62 3.30 -15.81
N TYR A 328 -33.03 3.05 -14.63
CA TYR A 328 -33.76 2.94 -13.37
C TYR A 328 -34.64 4.16 -13.10
N LEU A 329 -34.12 5.37 -13.26
CA LEU A 329 -34.90 6.60 -13.08
C LEU A 329 -36.06 6.74 -14.09
N LYS A 330 -35.94 6.10 -15.26
CA LYS A 330 -36.94 6.16 -16.32
C LYS A 330 -38.03 5.09 -16.17
N THR A 331 -37.67 3.89 -15.76
CA THR A 331 -38.56 2.71 -15.78
C THR A 331 -38.93 2.22 -14.38
N GLY A 332 -38.09 2.49 -13.38
CA GLY A 332 -38.16 1.87 -12.05
C GLY A 332 -37.42 0.54 -11.94
N ASP A 333 -36.86 0.03 -13.04
CA ASP A 333 -36.20 -1.28 -13.09
C ASP A 333 -34.68 -1.11 -13.17
N LEU A 334 -33.96 -1.72 -12.22
CA LEU A 334 -32.50 -1.71 -12.19
C LEU A 334 -31.97 -2.92 -12.97
N ILE A 335 -31.61 -2.71 -14.24
CA ILE A 335 -31.20 -3.77 -15.15
C ILE A 335 -29.69 -3.70 -15.39
N PRO A 336 -28.89 -4.69 -14.95
CA PRO A 336 -27.46 -4.73 -15.25
C PRO A 336 -27.19 -4.84 -16.75
N LEU A 337 -26.35 -3.95 -17.28
CA LEU A 337 -26.03 -3.86 -18.71
C LEU A 337 -24.69 -4.54 -19.02
N SER A 338 -24.53 -5.04 -20.25
CA SER A 338 -23.36 -5.80 -20.68
C SER A 338 -22.15 -4.91 -20.99
N GLN A 339 -21.11 -4.99 -20.14
CA GLN A 339 -19.80 -4.40 -20.45
C GLN A 339 -19.10 -5.16 -21.59
N GLN A 340 -19.35 -6.46 -21.70
CA GLN A 340 -18.77 -7.33 -22.73
C GLN A 340 -19.17 -6.87 -24.14
N MET A 341 -20.46 -6.53 -24.34
CA MET A 341 -20.94 -6.00 -25.62
C MET A 341 -20.19 -4.73 -26.05
N LEU A 342 -19.84 -3.88 -25.09
CA LEU A 342 -19.14 -2.64 -25.40
C LEU A 342 -17.70 -2.90 -25.85
N ILE A 343 -16.98 -3.78 -25.15
CA ILE A 343 -15.60 -4.10 -25.52
C ILE A 343 -15.53 -4.86 -26.84
N ASP A 344 -16.55 -5.63 -27.17
CA ASP A 344 -16.64 -6.40 -28.41
C ASP A 344 -17.05 -5.55 -29.63
N CYS A 345 -18.00 -4.61 -29.47
CA CYS A 345 -18.69 -4.03 -30.62
C CYS A 345 -18.36 -2.56 -30.93
N THR A 346 -17.66 -1.84 -30.04
CA THR A 346 -17.48 -0.38 -30.19
C THR A 346 -16.19 0.05 -30.90
N TRP A 347 -15.45 -0.89 -31.48
CA TRP A 347 -14.20 -0.65 -32.23
C TRP A 347 -14.34 0.42 -33.31
N GLY A 348 -15.41 0.36 -34.10
CA GLY A 348 -15.68 1.33 -35.17
C GLY A 348 -16.03 2.75 -34.70
N PHE A 349 -16.11 2.98 -33.39
CA PHE A 349 -16.38 4.27 -32.78
C PHE A 349 -15.15 4.81 -32.01
N GLY A 350 -14.03 4.11 -32.08
CA GLY A 350 -12.74 4.54 -31.52
C GLY A 350 -12.48 4.11 -30.07
N ASN A 351 -13.20 3.10 -29.59
CA ASN A 351 -12.82 2.35 -28.40
C ASN A 351 -11.96 1.14 -28.80
N HIS A 352 -11.11 0.68 -27.88
CA HIS A 352 -10.11 -0.36 -28.11
C HIS A 352 -10.15 -1.44 -27.03
N ALA A 353 -11.36 -1.82 -26.59
CA ALA A 353 -11.57 -2.88 -25.59
C ALA A 353 -10.70 -2.68 -24.33
N CYS A 354 -9.75 -3.59 -24.08
CA CYS A 354 -8.83 -3.56 -22.95
C CYS A 354 -7.69 -2.55 -23.08
N ASP A 355 -7.42 -2.04 -24.28
CA ASP A 355 -6.47 -0.93 -24.50
C ASP A 355 -7.10 0.45 -24.27
N GLY A 356 -8.39 0.45 -23.91
CA GLY A 356 -9.10 1.61 -23.41
C GLY A 356 -10.17 2.17 -24.32
N GLY A 357 -10.91 3.15 -23.80
CA GLY A 357 -12.02 3.79 -24.51
C GLY A 357 -12.52 5.05 -23.81
N LEU A 358 -13.57 5.64 -24.39
CA LEU A 358 -14.27 6.80 -23.87
C LEU A 358 -15.78 6.54 -23.84
N GLU A 359 -16.41 6.94 -22.75
CA GLU A 359 -17.83 6.68 -22.48
C GLU A 359 -18.75 7.33 -23.53
N TRP A 360 -18.37 8.49 -24.07
CA TRP A 360 -19.18 9.18 -25.07
C TRP A 360 -19.20 8.45 -26.43
N GLN A 361 -18.11 7.78 -26.82
CA GLN A 361 -18.07 6.95 -28.03
C GLN A 361 -18.99 5.74 -27.88
N THR A 362 -19.04 5.18 -26.67
CA THR A 362 -20.00 4.13 -26.30
C THR A 362 -21.43 4.63 -26.47
N PHE A 363 -21.77 5.81 -25.95
CA PHE A 363 -23.13 6.35 -26.07
C PHE A 363 -23.54 6.60 -27.53
N GLU A 364 -22.62 7.07 -28.39
CA GLU A 364 -22.89 7.19 -29.83
C GLU A 364 -23.16 5.84 -30.49
N TRP A 365 -22.39 4.83 -30.14
CA TRP A 365 -22.63 3.48 -30.63
C TRP A 365 -24.00 2.96 -30.22
N ILE A 366 -24.37 3.12 -28.95
CA ILE A 366 -25.68 2.68 -28.40
C ILE A 366 -26.83 3.40 -29.11
N MET A 367 -26.74 4.72 -29.28
CA MET A 367 -27.76 5.51 -29.99
C MET A 367 -27.90 5.08 -31.45
N LYS A 368 -26.79 4.78 -32.13
CA LYS A 368 -26.81 4.35 -33.54
C LYS A 368 -27.36 2.94 -33.72
N HIS A 369 -27.14 2.03 -32.77
CA HIS A 369 -27.58 0.63 -32.87
C HIS A 369 -28.90 0.35 -32.14
N GLY A 370 -29.52 1.38 -31.56
CA GLY A 370 -30.84 1.29 -30.95
C GLY A 370 -30.87 0.68 -29.55
N GLY A 371 -29.71 0.53 -28.89
CA GLY A 371 -29.64 0.01 -27.53
C GLY A 371 -28.35 -0.74 -27.21
N ILE A 372 -28.36 -1.37 -26.04
CA ILE A 372 -27.34 -2.25 -25.50
C ILE A 372 -28.05 -3.44 -24.85
N ALA A 373 -27.45 -4.63 -24.92
CA ALA A 373 -27.94 -5.82 -24.25
C ALA A 373 -27.75 -5.73 -22.73
N ASP A 374 -28.67 -6.34 -21.99
CA ASP A 374 -28.44 -6.65 -20.58
C ASP A 374 -27.32 -7.69 -20.44
N ALA A 375 -26.73 -7.78 -19.24
CA ALA A 375 -25.61 -8.67 -18.97
C ALA A 375 -26.00 -10.16 -19.08
N GLU A 376 -27.25 -10.51 -18.80
CA GLU A 376 -27.71 -11.91 -18.86
C GLU A 376 -27.82 -12.39 -20.31
N SER A 377 -28.37 -11.56 -21.20
CA SER A 377 -28.62 -11.92 -22.60
C SER A 377 -27.35 -11.94 -23.47
N TYR A 378 -26.37 -11.07 -23.20
CA TYR A 378 -25.10 -11.06 -23.93
C TYR A 378 -24.12 -12.12 -23.40
N GLY A 379 -24.20 -12.45 -22.12
CA GLY A 379 -23.30 -13.38 -21.44
C GLY A 379 -22.30 -12.71 -20.50
N SER A 380 -21.62 -13.53 -19.72
CA SER A 380 -20.67 -13.09 -18.69
C SER A 380 -19.55 -12.23 -19.25
N TYR A 381 -19.11 -11.25 -18.46
CA TYR A 381 -17.91 -10.48 -18.75
C TYR A 381 -16.66 -11.37 -18.67
N MET A 382 -15.84 -11.35 -19.72
CA MET A 382 -14.68 -12.23 -19.88
C MET A 382 -13.35 -11.54 -19.57
N GLY A 383 -13.31 -10.21 -19.54
CA GLY A 383 -12.04 -9.48 -19.37
C GLY A 383 -11.14 -9.53 -20.61
N GLU A 384 -11.68 -9.89 -21.76
CA GLU A 384 -10.99 -9.93 -23.05
C GLU A 384 -12.01 -9.82 -24.19
N VAL A 385 -11.53 -9.56 -25.41
CA VAL A 385 -12.37 -9.52 -26.61
C VAL A 385 -12.83 -10.93 -26.95
N SER A 386 -14.12 -11.10 -27.27
CA SER A 386 -14.67 -12.40 -27.67
C SER A 386 -13.92 -13.00 -28.87
N SER A 387 -13.51 -14.27 -28.73
CA SER A 387 -12.72 -15.01 -29.74
C SER A 387 -13.36 -15.10 -31.13
N GLU A 388 -14.69 -14.95 -31.23
CA GLU A 388 -15.42 -14.91 -32.50
C GLU A 388 -15.16 -13.62 -33.31
N ILE A 389 -14.79 -12.53 -32.64
CA ILE A 389 -14.49 -11.23 -33.25
C ILE A 389 -13.00 -11.09 -33.57
N SER A 390 -12.11 -11.75 -32.80
CA SER A 390 -10.66 -11.71 -33.00
C SER A 390 -10.16 -12.34 -34.31
N ARG A 391 -11.05 -13.02 -35.06
CA ARG A 391 -10.75 -13.67 -36.35
C ARG A 391 -11.25 -12.89 -37.58
N GLY A 392 -11.78 -11.67 -37.39
CA GLY A 392 -12.36 -10.82 -38.43
C GLY A 392 -11.40 -9.83 -39.06
#